data_AF-A0A173SFF2-F1
#
_entry.id   AF-A0A173SFF2-F1
#
_cell.length_a   1.000
_cell.length_b   1.000
_cell.length_c   1.000
_cell.angle_alpha   90.00
_cell.angle_beta   90.00
_cell.angle_gamma   90.00
#
_symmetry.space_group_name_H-M   'P 1'
#
loop_
_entity.id
_entity.type
_entity.pdbx_description
1 polymer ?
#
loop_
_entity_poly.entity_id
_entity_poly.type
_entity_poly.pdbx_seq_one_letter_code
_entity_poly.pdbx_strand_id
1 'polypeptide(L)' 'MEKLIEQYVERFHENFPLFALMGMDEAEIEKIIQNALKDGVPYSPPEQDGENTVY' A
#
# COMPACT_ATOMS: atom_id res chain seq x y z
N MET A 1 -7.24 -7.05 8.70
CA MET A 1 -7.30 -6.16 7.52
C MET A 1 -8.13 -4.88 7.65
N GLU A 2 -9.47 -4.90 7.72
CA GLU A 2 -10.32 -3.68 7.57
C GLU A 2 -9.95 -2.54 8.53
N LYS A 3 -9.83 -2.81 9.84
CA LYS A 3 -9.43 -1.79 10.84
C LYS A 3 -8.08 -1.15 10.59
N LEU A 4 -7.14 -1.85 9.95
CA LEU A 4 -5.82 -1.30 9.62
C LEU A 4 -5.92 -0.36 8.42
N ILE A 5 -6.76 -0.70 7.44
CA ILE A 5 -7.03 0.15 6.28
C ILE A 5 -7.76 1.42 6.71
N GLU A 6 -8.77 1.31 7.59
CA GLU A 6 -9.46 2.49 8.14
C GLU A 6 -8.48 3.43 8.85
N GLN A 7 -7.61 2.91 9.73
CA GLN A 7 -6.57 3.70 10.38
C GLN A 7 -5.60 4.34 9.38
N TYR A 8 -5.24 3.63 8.31
CA TYR A 8 -4.41 4.18 7.24
C TYR A 8 -5.09 5.36 6.55
N VAL A 9 -6.37 5.21 6.19
CA VAL A 9 -7.16 6.28 5.57
C VAL A 9 -7.33 7.47 6.51
N GLU A 10 -7.57 7.24 7.81
CA GLU A 10 -7.66 8.33 8.79
C GLU A 10 -6.32 9.06 8.99
N ARG A 11 -5.19 8.34 8.94
CA ARG A 11 -3.86 8.90 9.16
C ARG A 11 -3.33 9.69 7.98
N PHE A 12 -3.53 9.17 6.76
CA PHE A 12 -2.96 9.73 5.54
C PHE A 12 -3.98 10.49 4.70
N HIS A 13 -5.28 10.29 4.93
CA HIS A 13 -6.38 10.81 4.11
C HIS A 13 -6.35 10.27 2.68
N GLU A 14 -5.82 9.06 2.48
CA GLU A 14 -5.67 8.39 1.18
C GLU A 14 -6.06 6.91 1.28
N ASN A 15 -6.54 6.33 0.18
CA ASN A 15 -6.84 4.90 0.11
C ASN A 15 -5.54 4.08 -0.02
N PHE A 16 -5.47 2.97 0.71
CA PHE A 16 -4.34 2.06 0.61
C PHE A 16 -4.34 1.30 -0.74
N PRO A 17 -3.22 1.27 -1.49
CA PRO A 17 -3.18 0.72 -2.84
C PRO A 17 -3.07 -0.82 -2.82
N LEU A 18 -4.12 -1.50 -2.35
CA LEU A 18 -4.19 -2.97 -2.29
C LEU A 18 -3.91 -3.63 -3.66
N PHE A 19 -4.29 -2.98 -4.76
CA PHE A 19 -4.06 -3.48 -6.11
C PHE A 19 -2.56 -3.69 -6.41
N ALA A 20 -1.68 -2.86 -5.85
CA ALA A 20 -0.24 -2.96 -6.05
C ALA A 20 0.39 -4.11 -5.25
N LEU A 21 -0.38 -4.75 -4.38
CA LEU A 21 0.02 -5.87 -3.53
C LEU A 21 -0.72 -7.17 -3.89
N MET A 22 -1.42 -7.21 -5.05
CA MET A 22 -2.04 -8.43 -5.53
C MET A 22 -0.99 -9.53 -5.70
N GLY A 23 -1.17 -10.63 -4.96
CA GLY A 23 -0.24 -11.77 -4.95
C GLY A 23 0.67 -11.86 -3.72
N MET A 24 0.64 -10.87 -2.83
CA MET A 24 1.25 -10.99 -1.50
C MET A 24 0.30 -11.61 -0.49
N ASP A 25 0.86 -12.27 0.52
CA ASP A 25 0.08 -12.81 1.63
C ASP A 25 -0.51 -11.69 2.49
N GLU A 26 -1.72 -11.91 3.01
CA GLU A 26 -2.42 -10.92 3.85
C GLU A 26 -1.56 -10.48 5.05
N ALA A 27 -0.79 -11.39 5.65
CA ALA A 27 0.11 -11.09 6.77
C ALA A 27 1.26 -10.14 6.38
N GLU A 28 1.73 -10.18 5.13
CA GLU A 28 2.72 -9.23 4.61
C GLU A 28 2.09 -7.86 4.36
N ILE A 29 0.88 -7.84 3.78
CA ILE A 29 0.10 -6.61 3.56
C ILE A 29 -0.16 -5.91 4.91
N GLU A 30 -0.57 -6.65 5.94
CA GLU A 30 -0.78 -6.08 7.29
C GLU A 30 0.49 -5.46 7.86
N LYS A 31 1.65 -6.09 7.69
CA LYS A 31 2.94 -5.55 8.14
C LYS A 31 3.30 -4.25 7.40
N ILE A 32 3.03 -4.17 6.09
CA ILE A 32 3.27 -2.96 5.30
C ILE A 32 2.43 -1.80 5.85
N ILE A 33 1.13 -2.02 6.08
CA ILE A 33 0.24 -0.99 6.63
C ILE A 33 0.68 -0.58 8.04
N GLN A 34 1.03 -1.53 8.91
CA GLN A 34 1.50 -1.23 10.26
C GLN A 34 2.80 -0.42 10.25
N ASN A 35 3.74 -0.73 9.37
CA ASN A 35 4.98 0.03 9.24
C ASN A 35 4.71 1.44 8.73
N ALA A 36 3.86 1.59 7.70
CA ALA A 36 3.46 2.90 7.20
C ALA A 36 2.83 3.77 8.32
N LEU A 37 1.88 3.21 9.07
CA LEU A 37 1.24 3.87 10.22
C LEU A 37 2.23 4.26 11.31
N LYS A 38 3.19 3.38 11.62
CA LYS A 38 4.21 3.58 12.65
C LYS A 38 5.22 4.67 12.25
N ASP A 39 5.71 4.61 11.01
CA ASP A 39 6.73 5.53 10.49
C ASP A 39 6.10 6.87 10.08
N GLY A 40 4.77 6.91 9.94
CA GLY A 40 4.04 8.10 9.50
C GLY A 40 4.30 8.44 8.04
N VAL A 41 4.70 7.45 7.23
CA VAL A 41 4.98 7.61 5.80
C VAL A 41 3.99 6.72 5.05
N PRO A 42 3.19 7.28 4.12
CA PRO A 42 2.25 6.49 3.33
C PRO A 42 3.02 5.50 2.44
N TYR A 43 2.45 4.31 2.26
CA TYR A 43 3.04 3.31 1.38
C TYR A 43 2.98 3.79 -0.07
N SER A 44 4.17 3.88 -0.68
CA SER A 44 4.31 4.16 -2.11
C SER A 44 4.66 2.84 -2.81
N PRO A 45 3.77 2.30 -3.66
CA PRO A 45 4.12 1.13 -4.45
C PRO A 45 5.28 1.49 -5.38
N PRO A 46 6.22 0.56 -5.63
CA PRO A 46 7.28 0.81 -6.60
C PRO A 46 6.63 1.18 -7.93
N GLU A 47 7.11 2.25 -8.57
CA GLU A 47 6.70 2.57 -9.93
C GLU A 47 6.96 1.32 -10.77
N GLN A 48 5.91 0.73 -11.34
CA GLN A 48 6.09 -0.23 -12.42
C GLN A 48 6.68 0.60 -13.55
N ASP A 49 8.00 0.54 -13.73
CA ASP A 49 8.69 1.08 -14.88
C ASP A 49 7.92 0.65 -16.13
N GLY A 50 7.17 1.60 -16.68
CA GLY A 50 6.40 1.39 -17.89
C GLY A 50 7.37 1.30 -19.05
N GLU A 51 7.87 0.10 -19.34
CA GLU A 51 8.28 -0.23 -20.72
C GLU A 51 7.00 -0.33 -21.57
N ASN A 52 6.33 0.80 -21.78
CA ASN A 52 5.37 0.99 -22.83
C ASN A 52 6.11 1.70 -23.98
N THR A 53 7.12 1.04 -24.56
CA THR A 53 7.60 1.40 -25.89
C THR A 53 6.52 0.97 -26.89
N VAL A 54 5.73 1.97 -27.30
CA VAL A 54 4.80 1.92 -28.42
C VAL A 54 5.56 1.45 -29.67
N TYR A 55 5.15 0.31 -30.24
CA TYR A 55 5.54 -0.14 -31.59
C TYR A 55 4.49 0.32 -32.60
#